data_AF-A0ABD3QAM6-F1
#
_entry.id   AF-A0ABD3QAM6-F1
#
_cell.length_a   1.000
_cell.length_b   1.000
_cell.length_c   1.000
_cell.angle_alpha   90.00
_cell.angle_beta   90.00
_cell.angle_gamma   90.00
#
_symmetry.space_group_name_H-M   'P 1'
#
loop_
_entity.id
_entity.type
_entity.pdbx_description
1 polymer ?
#
loop_
_entity_poly.entity_id
_entity_poly.type
_entity_poly.pdbx_seq_one_letter_code
_entity_poly.pdbx_strand_id
1 'polypeptide(L)'
;CCCNSTAGLIAVPEIFFTQPYIHLPIYPQIPRETTEKGPNQDRARHDQEIQIHPHHIKQTEAPQPPTNPQHHSPTLESYILQSIKLQYYYIDAKQIQAKAMSDDDSSLGDIETPPPKQKSTRKKSTSSRKSTSSENHVPERPQSGPPQSNPDELAEGLSRWIEASTSFFYVEIISLVLVFSCWAHWVDWIYMKYALSVGAVSLGICVILQTMEFMFPGWLGKVIVKERSDGSGGHTVEKIASVFLLVWWSIGAGIITFHGPFVATSNGWFAAWGGYFATLHWCLGIDTSYYNDLSECRRYMKFLQFWSFILIFASIAPLRYKDLWPGYGGAGLAVATGATTLIALMYVTQLYDDLSRDIMRMTMMLGFILWAVTAGVCTFYGPFLVTTLFDNESSKNRLRNAS
;
A
#
# COMPACT_ATOMS: atom_id res chain seq x y z
N CYS A 1 8.51 10.04 49.96
CA CYS A 1 8.01 11.40 49.68
C CYS A 1 8.51 11.79 48.29
N CYS A 2 7.75 11.41 47.25
CA CYS A 2 6.85 12.30 46.47
C CYS A 2 7.61 13.34 45.64
N CYS A 3 7.31 13.65 44.37
CA CYS A 3 6.53 13.07 43.28
C CYS A 3 6.69 14.03 42.07
N ASN A 4 6.32 13.57 40.87
CA ASN A 4 5.92 14.33 39.68
C ASN A 4 6.99 14.88 38.72
N SER A 5 7.14 14.22 37.57
CA SER A 5 6.73 14.83 36.30
C SER A 5 6.37 13.74 35.27
N THR A 6 5.05 13.52 35.19
CA THR A 6 4.22 12.97 34.12
C THR A 6 4.89 12.50 32.82
N ALA A 7 4.95 11.18 32.64
CA ALA A 7 4.91 10.52 31.34
C ALA A 7 3.43 10.38 30.92
N GLY A 8 3.06 11.02 29.81
CA GLY A 8 1.77 10.81 29.16
C GLY A 8 1.75 9.46 28.46
N LEU A 9 1.39 8.40 29.18
CA LEU A 9 0.88 7.18 28.56
C LEU A 9 -0.43 7.53 27.85
N ILE A 10 -0.42 7.48 26.52
CA ILE A 10 -1.66 7.31 25.76
C ILE A 10 -2.13 5.90 26.05
N ALA A 11 -3.12 5.80 26.93
CA ALA A 11 -3.91 4.62 27.14
C ALA A 11 -4.54 4.22 25.79
N VAL A 12 -4.10 3.10 25.24
CA VAL A 12 -4.85 2.38 24.22
C VAL A 12 -6.08 1.85 24.94
N PRO A 13 -7.31 2.28 24.61
CA PRO A 13 -8.48 1.71 25.24
C PRO A 13 -8.52 0.23 24.87
N GLU A 14 -8.74 -0.63 25.86
CA GLU A 14 -9.19 -2.01 25.68
C GLU A 14 -10.44 -1.99 24.81
N ILE A 15 -10.26 -2.11 23.50
CA ILE A 15 -11.33 -2.49 22.59
C ILE A 15 -11.54 -3.98 22.86
N PHE A 16 -12.45 -4.27 23.78
CA PHE A 16 -13.09 -5.55 23.91
C PHE A 16 -13.61 -5.95 22.52
N PHE A 17 -12.90 -6.86 21.84
CA PHE A 17 -13.46 -7.65 20.75
C PHE A 17 -14.41 -8.71 21.35
N THR A 18 -15.49 -8.25 21.97
CA THR A 18 -16.70 -9.08 22.05
C THR A 18 -17.35 -8.99 20.69
N GLN A 19 -17.00 -9.91 19.79
CA GLN A 19 -17.86 -10.22 18.65
C GLN A 19 -19.26 -10.51 19.23
N PRO A 20 -20.29 -9.69 18.95
CA PRO A 20 -21.63 -10.16 19.20
C PRO A 20 -21.78 -11.41 18.34
N TYR A 21 -22.19 -12.52 18.97
CA TYR A 21 -22.79 -13.62 18.24
C TYR A 21 -23.94 -13.00 17.44
N ILE A 22 -23.70 -12.70 16.16
CA ILE A 22 -24.76 -12.35 15.24
C ILE A 22 -25.54 -13.65 15.07
N HIS A 23 -26.58 -13.81 15.89
CA HIS A 23 -27.70 -14.66 15.54
C HIS A 23 -28.17 -14.17 14.18
N LEU A 24 -27.75 -14.86 13.13
CA LEU A 24 -28.39 -14.78 11.83
C LEU A 24 -29.90 -14.85 12.09
N PRO A 25 -30.71 -13.87 11.62
CA PRO A 25 -32.14 -13.96 11.77
C PRO A 25 -32.57 -15.29 11.15
N ILE A 26 -33.14 -16.15 11.98
CA ILE A 26 -33.87 -17.34 11.54
C ILE A 26 -34.97 -16.78 10.65
N TYR A 27 -34.79 -16.90 9.34
CA TYR A 27 -35.84 -16.57 8.39
C TYR A 27 -37.09 -17.36 8.80
N PRO A 28 -38.26 -16.70 8.93
CA PRO A 28 -39.49 -17.40 9.24
C PRO A 28 -39.71 -18.45 8.16
N GLN A 29 -39.72 -19.72 8.59
CA GLN A 29 -40.11 -20.85 7.77
C GLN A 29 -41.50 -20.56 7.22
N ILE A 30 -41.59 -20.29 5.92
CA ILE A 30 -42.87 -20.19 5.22
C ILE A 30 -43.57 -21.55 5.41
N PRO A 31 -44.81 -21.60 5.93
CA PRO A 31 -45.52 -22.85 6.10
C PRO A 31 -45.65 -23.55 4.75
N ARG A 32 -45.11 -24.76 4.64
CA ARG A 32 -45.35 -25.65 3.49
C ARG A 32 -46.85 -25.95 3.46
N GLU A 33 -47.54 -25.44 2.44
CA GLU A 33 -48.83 -25.98 2.03
C GLU A 33 -48.63 -27.44 1.61
N THR A 34 -49.10 -28.35 2.45
CA THR A 34 -49.26 -29.76 2.12
C THR A 34 -50.37 -29.89 1.09
N THR A 35 -50.00 -29.97 -0.19
CA THR A 35 -50.92 -30.39 -1.25
C THR A 35 -51.22 -31.88 -1.06
N GLU A 36 -52.41 -32.14 -0.54
CA GLU A 36 -53.02 -33.45 -0.38
C GLU A 36 -53.12 -34.15 -1.74
N LYS A 37 -52.33 -35.21 -1.96
CA LYS A 37 -52.51 -36.11 -3.11
C LYS A 37 -53.54 -37.18 -2.74
N GLY A 38 -54.68 -37.16 -3.43
CA GLY A 38 -55.71 -38.20 -3.35
C GLY A 38 -55.22 -39.56 -3.87
N PRO A 39 -55.90 -40.66 -3.46
CA PRO A 39 -55.49 -42.02 -3.78
C PRO A 39 -56.12 -42.54 -5.08
N ASN A 40 -55.56 -43.64 -5.58
CA ASN A 40 -55.95 -44.48 -6.72
C ASN A 40 -55.49 -44.02 -8.10
N GLN A 41 -54.51 -44.73 -8.66
CA GLN A 41 -54.85 -45.71 -9.70
C GLN A 41 -53.73 -46.73 -9.93
N ASP A 42 -54.05 -48.00 -9.72
CA ASP A 42 -53.29 -49.16 -10.17
C ASP A 42 -53.03 -49.11 -11.68
N ARG A 43 -51.77 -49.28 -12.09
CA ARG A 43 -51.48 -49.98 -13.34
C ARG A 43 -50.07 -50.57 -13.35
N ALA A 44 -50.04 -51.89 -13.25
CA ALA A 44 -48.93 -52.74 -13.63
C ALA A 44 -48.53 -52.53 -15.10
N ARG A 45 -47.23 -52.46 -15.39
CA ARG A 45 -46.56 -53.27 -16.43
C ARG A 45 -45.07 -52.95 -16.57
N HIS A 46 -44.32 -54.05 -16.56
CA HIS A 46 -43.14 -54.38 -17.37
C HIS A 46 -41.80 -53.71 -17.06
N ASP A 47 -40.98 -54.53 -16.42
CA ASP A 47 -39.57 -54.73 -16.68
C ASP A 47 -39.20 -54.51 -18.16
N GLN A 48 -38.29 -53.57 -18.40
CA GLN A 48 -37.41 -53.61 -19.55
C GLN A 48 -36.04 -53.08 -19.15
N GLU A 49 -35.16 -54.05 -18.91
CA GLU A 49 -33.74 -53.90 -18.66
C GLU A 49 -33.07 -53.43 -19.96
N ILE A 50 -32.72 -52.14 -20.04
CA ILE A 50 -31.95 -51.60 -21.17
C ILE A 50 -30.46 -51.68 -20.82
N GLN A 51 -29.80 -52.71 -21.36
CA GLN A 51 -28.35 -52.77 -21.49
C GLN A 51 -27.85 -51.63 -22.39
N ILE A 52 -27.02 -50.73 -21.83
CA ILE A 52 -26.32 -49.72 -22.60
C ILE A 52 -24.91 -50.24 -22.91
N HIS A 53 -24.69 -50.55 -24.19
CA HIS A 53 -23.38 -50.86 -24.77
C HIS A 53 -22.55 -49.58 -24.97
N PRO A 54 -21.25 -49.54 -24.65
CA PRO A 54 -20.40 -48.39 -24.94
C PRO A 54 -19.91 -48.41 -26.40
N HIS A 55 -20.24 -47.37 -27.16
CA HIS A 55 -19.70 -47.11 -28.49
C HIS A 55 -18.33 -46.43 -28.41
N HIS A 56 -17.32 -47.07 -29.01
CA HIS A 56 -16.03 -46.47 -29.34
C HIS A 56 -16.21 -45.34 -30.36
N ILE A 57 -15.91 -44.10 -29.96
CA ILE A 57 -15.77 -42.96 -30.88
C ILE A 57 -14.28 -42.78 -31.18
N LYS A 58 -13.88 -43.03 -32.43
CA LYS A 58 -12.56 -42.66 -32.97
C LYS A 58 -12.55 -41.15 -33.24
N GLN A 59 -11.68 -40.42 -32.55
CA GLN A 59 -11.34 -39.04 -32.90
C GLN A 59 -10.52 -39.02 -34.20
N THR A 60 -10.99 -38.24 -35.17
CA THR A 60 -10.26 -37.91 -36.39
C THR A 60 -9.70 -36.50 -36.22
N GLU A 61 -8.38 -36.36 -36.27
CA GLU A 61 -7.68 -35.07 -36.17
C GLU A 61 -7.95 -34.20 -37.41
N ALA A 62 -8.26 -32.93 -37.18
CA ALA A 62 -8.38 -31.92 -38.23
C ALA A 62 -7.04 -31.16 -38.42
N PRO A 63 -6.70 -30.70 -39.63
CA PRO A 63 -5.42 -30.05 -39.92
C PRO A 63 -5.40 -28.61 -39.38
N GLN A 64 -4.27 -28.22 -38.77
CA GLN A 64 -4.05 -26.86 -38.28
C GLN A 64 -3.76 -25.86 -39.41
N PRO A 65 -4.25 -24.61 -39.33
CA PRO A 65 -3.95 -23.55 -40.28
C PRO A 65 -2.59 -22.87 -39.98
N PRO A 66 -1.96 -22.23 -40.98
CA PRO A 66 -0.61 -21.69 -40.86
C PRO A 66 -0.55 -20.45 -39.96
N THR A 67 0.48 -20.42 -39.12
CA THR A 67 0.82 -19.35 -38.18
C THR A 67 1.38 -18.12 -38.90
N ASN A 68 0.72 -16.97 -38.69
CA ASN A 68 1.16 -15.65 -39.14
C ASN A 68 2.14 -15.05 -38.10
N PRO A 69 3.30 -14.48 -38.49
CA PRO A 69 4.26 -13.89 -37.55
C PRO A 69 3.65 -12.71 -36.77
N GLN A 70 3.59 -12.85 -35.45
CA GLN A 70 3.11 -11.82 -34.53
C GLN A 70 4.13 -10.68 -34.40
N HIS A 71 3.68 -9.45 -34.67
CA HIS A 71 4.33 -8.23 -34.21
C HIS A 71 4.21 -8.17 -32.69
N HIS A 72 5.32 -8.33 -31.96
CA HIS A 72 5.36 -8.15 -30.51
C HIS A 72 5.25 -6.66 -30.14
N SER A 73 4.04 -6.25 -29.74
CA SER A 73 3.85 -5.03 -28.95
C SER A 73 4.49 -5.22 -27.57
N PRO A 74 5.22 -4.22 -27.04
CA PRO A 74 5.87 -4.31 -25.74
C PRO A 74 4.83 -4.63 -24.65
N THR A 75 5.10 -5.68 -23.88
CA THR A 75 4.22 -6.14 -22.80
C THR A 75 4.23 -5.15 -21.64
N LEU A 76 3.13 -5.05 -20.90
CA LEU A 76 3.02 -4.20 -19.71
C LEU A 76 4.16 -4.41 -18.69
N GLU A 77 4.72 -5.61 -18.64
CA GLU A 77 5.90 -5.95 -17.84
C GLU A 77 7.14 -5.13 -18.23
N SER A 78 7.34 -4.79 -19.51
CA SER A 78 8.46 -3.96 -19.93
C SER A 78 8.34 -2.53 -19.41
N TYR A 79 7.12 -1.99 -19.33
CA TYR A 79 6.87 -0.65 -18.79
C TYR A 79 7.08 -0.59 -17.28
N ILE A 80 6.63 -1.61 -16.53
CA ILE A 80 6.82 -1.68 -15.07
C ILE A 80 8.30 -1.86 -14.72
N LEU A 81 9.02 -2.73 -15.45
CA LEU A 81 10.46 -2.90 -15.24
C LEU A 81 11.24 -1.63 -15.58
N GLN A 82 10.78 -0.84 -16.56
CA GLN A 82 11.42 0.41 -16.92
C GLN A 82 11.19 1.53 -15.89
N SER A 83 10.00 1.61 -15.29
CA SER A 83 9.73 2.58 -14.22
C SER A 83 10.51 2.25 -12.94
N ILE A 84 10.62 0.97 -12.56
CA ILE A 84 11.42 0.52 -11.41
C ILE A 84 12.91 0.81 -11.64
N LYS A 85 13.44 0.55 -12.84
CA LYS A 85 14.84 0.88 -13.17
C LYS A 85 15.11 2.38 -13.08
N LEU A 86 14.21 3.23 -13.59
CA LEU A 86 14.36 4.69 -13.51
C LEU A 86 14.37 5.19 -12.06
N GLN A 87 13.52 4.64 -11.19
CA GLN A 87 13.54 5.00 -9.77
C GLN A 87 14.83 4.54 -9.07
N TYR A 88 15.33 3.35 -9.40
CA TYR A 88 16.59 2.86 -8.84
C TYR A 88 17.79 3.74 -9.23
N TYR A 89 17.89 4.12 -10.51
CA TYR A 89 18.95 5.03 -10.99
C TYR A 89 18.87 6.42 -10.34
N TYR A 90 17.66 6.92 -10.06
CA TYR A 90 17.48 8.22 -9.41
C TYR A 90 17.93 8.22 -7.94
N ILE A 91 17.64 7.13 -7.20
CA ILE A 91 18.10 6.97 -5.81
C ILE A 91 19.63 6.89 -5.77
N ASP A 92 20.24 6.14 -6.70
CA ASP A 92 21.70 6.00 -6.79
C ASP A 92 22.37 7.34 -7.14
N ALA A 93 21.80 8.10 -8.08
CA ALA A 93 22.28 9.44 -8.42
C ALA A 93 22.23 10.41 -7.22
N LYS A 94 21.16 10.37 -6.40
CA LYS A 94 21.08 11.17 -5.17
C LYS A 94 22.13 10.77 -4.13
N GLN A 95 22.42 9.48 -3.98
CA GLN A 95 23.46 9.01 -3.07
C GLN A 95 24.86 9.44 -3.53
N ILE A 96 25.13 9.39 -4.84
CA ILE A 96 26.39 9.87 -5.42
C ILE A 96 26.54 11.39 -5.20
N GLN A 97 25.47 12.16 -5.42
CA GLN A 97 25.51 13.61 -5.22
C GLN A 97 25.69 13.99 -3.74
N ALA A 98 25.02 13.29 -2.82
CA ALA A 98 25.19 13.50 -1.38
C ALA A 98 26.62 13.16 -0.92
N LYS A 99 27.23 12.12 -1.48
CA LYS A 99 28.62 11.75 -1.18
C LYS A 99 29.63 12.74 -1.77
N ALA A 100 29.40 13.25 -2.98
CA ALA A 100 30.25 14.28 -3.56
C ALA A 100 30.23 15.57 -2.72
N MET A 101 29.07 15.95 -2.17
CA MET A 101 28.95 17.12 -1.29
C MET A 101 29.60 16.90 0.09
N SER A 102 29.69 15.66 0.60
CA SER A 102 30.38 15.39 1.87
C SER A 102 31.90 15.37 1.74
N ASP A 103 32.42 14.99 0.57
CA ASP A 103 33.85 14.87 0.34
C ASP A 103 34.53 16.25 0.17
N ASP A 104 33.82 17.25 -0.38
CA ASP A 104 34.33 18.63 -0.55
C ASP A 104 34.54 19.39 0.78
N ASP A 105 33.78 19.09 1.84
CA ASP A 105 33.99 19.70 3.17
C ASP A 105 35.21 19.12 3.91
N SER A 106 35.72 17.96 3.49
CA SER A 106 36.86 17.30 4.14
C SER A 106 38.23 17.80 3.66
N SER A 107 38.28 18.62 2.59
CA SER A 107 39.54 19.13 2.04
C SER A 107 39.86 20.58 2.39
N LEU A 108 39.02 21.27 3.17
CA LEU A 108 39.37 22.59 3.70
C LEU A 108 40.21 22.42 4.97
N GLY A 109 41.52 22.32 4.75
CA GLY A 109 42.52 22.04 5.77
C GLY A 109 42.55 22.99 6.96
N ASP A 110 43.25 22.51 7.99
CA ASP A 110 43.65 23.20 9.19
C ASP A 110 44.23 24.60 8.90
N ILE A 111 43.36 25.62 8.89
CA ILE A 111 43.78 27.02 8.97
C ILE A 111 44.00 27.31 10.45
N GLU A 112 45.29 27.34 10.81
CA GLU A 112 45.85 27.80 12.08
C GLU A 112 45.10 29.04 12.60
N THR A 113 44.51 28.91 13.80
CA THR A 113 43.76 29.98 14.47
C THR A 113 44.72 31.01 15.07
N PRO A 114 44.70 32.29 14.65
CA PRO A 114 45.51 33.33 15.28
C PRO A 114 44.94 33.73 16.66
N PRO A 115 45.80 34.18 17.60
CA PRO A 115 45.41 34.43 18.99
C PRO A 115 44.47 35.64 19.14
N PRO A 116 43.66 35.67 20.23
CA PRO A 116 42.62 36.66 20.41
C PRO A 116 43.20 38.05 20.70
N LYS A 117 42.91 39.02 19.82
CA LYS A 117 43.21 40.45 20.05
C LYS A 117 42.06 41.15 20.76
N GLN A 118 42.45 41.94 21.75
CA GLN A 118 41.64 42.70 22.69
C GLN A 118 40.66 43.68 22.03
N LYS A 119 39.48 43.80 22.67
CA LYS A 119 38.46 44.81 22.43
C LYS A 119 39.05 46.22 22.52
N SER A 120 38.96 46.98 21.42
CA SER A 120 39.13 48.43 21.41
C SER A 120 37.96 49.07 20.68
N THR A 121 37.24 49.90 21.43
CA THR A 121 36.09 50.71 21.03
C THR A 121 36.55 51.96 20.28
N ARG A 122 36.21 52.14 18.99
CA ARG A 122 36.18 53.50 18.42
C ARG A 122 35.38 53.68 17.11
N LYS A 123 34.33 54.50 17.23
CA LYS A 123 33.76 55.52 16.33
C LYS A 123 33.76 55.33 14.80
N LYS A 124 32.53 55.33 14.27
CA LYS A 124 31.99 56.14 13.15
C LYS A 124 33.01 57.06 12.43
N SER A 125 33.20 56.81 11.14
CA SER A 125 33.22 57.86 10.11
C SER A 125 32.91 57.28 8.72
N THR A 126 32.00 57.97 8.05
CA THR A 126 31.59 57.89 6.65
C THR A 126 32.75 58.05 5.68
N SER A 127 32.77 57.27 4.58
CA SER A 127 33.33 57.74 3.31
C SER A 127 32.79 56.94 2.13
N SER A 128 32.19 57.70 1.21
CA SER A 128 31.71 57.33 -0.11
C SER A 128 32.88 56.90 -1.01
N ARG A 129 32.77 55.75 -1.69
CA ARG A 129 33.47 55.55 -2.96
C ARG A 129 32.66 54.70 -3.93
N LYS A 130 32.00 55.43 -4.82
CA LYS A 130 31.33 55.00 -6.05
C LYS A 130 32.42 54.54 -7.03
N SER A 131 32.49 53.24 -7.33
CA SER A 131 33.27 52.68 -8.44
C SER A 131 32.31 52.18 -9.51
N THR A 132 32.10 53.03 -10.51
CA THR A 132 31.49 52.72 -11.80
C THR A 132 32.44 51.84 -12.60
N SER A 133 32.14 50.54 -12.65
CA SER A 133 32.68 49.62 -13.65
C SER A 133 31.70 49.61 -14.83
N SER A 134 32.08 50.27 -15.92
CA SER A 134 31.43 50.14 -17.22
C SER A 134 31.87 48.83 -17.84
N GLU A 135 31.09 47.78 -17.63
CA GLU A 135 31.23 46.52 -18.35
C GLU A 135 30.42 46.63 -19.65
N ASN A 136 31.09 46.42 -20.78
CA ASN A 136 30.52 46.48 -22.11
C ASN A 136 29.49 45.35 -22.29
N HIS A 137 28.21 45.69 -22.11
CA HIS A 137 27.10 44.80 -22.41
C HIS A 137 27.01 44.61 -23.92
N VAL A 138 27.56 43.49 -24.42
CA VAL A 138 27.26 42.99 -25.76
C VAL A 138 25.75 42.70 -25.79
N PRO A 139 24.97 43.24 -26.75
CA PRO A 139 23.56 42.93 -26.87
C PRO A 139 23.41 41.45 -27.21
N GLU A 140 22.93 40.67 -26.25
CA GLU A 140 22.51 39.28 -26.44
C GLU A 140 21.54 39.24 -27.62
N ARG A 141 21.90 38.45 -28.64
CA ARG A 141 20.99 38.20 -29.76
C ARG A 141 19.68 37.65 -29.20
N PRO A 142 18.51 38.13 -29.65
CA PRO A 142 17.25 37.53 -29.29
C PRO A 142 17.24 36.09 -29.81
N GLN A 143 17.46 35.15 -28.90
CA GLN A 143 17.49 33.73 -29.18
C GLN A 143 16.04 33.28 -29.35
N SER A 144 15.55 33.38 -30.59
CA SER A 144 14.19 33.02 -31.00
C SER A 144 14.02 31.50 -31.12
N GLY A 145 14.35 30.77 -30.06
CA GLY A 145 13.95 29.39 -29.87
C GLY A 145 12.74 29.32 -28.92
N PRO A 146 11.89 28.29 -28.99
CA PRO A 146 10.96 28.02 -27.89
C PRO A 146 11.76 27.94 -26.59
N PRO A 147 11.25 28.47 -25.46
CA PRO A 147 11.99 28.49 -24.20
C PRO A 147 12.42 27.07 -23.87
N GLN A 148 13.70 26.78 -24.08
CA GLN A 148 14.30 25.55 -23.58
C GLN A 148 14.32 25.74 -22.07
N SER A 149 13.40 25.08 -21.36
CA SER A 149 13.46 24.97 -19.91
C SER A 149 14.86 24.48 -19.57
N ASN A 150 15.61 25.28 -18.82
CA ASN A 150 16.96 24.92 -18.40
C ASN A 150 16.87 23.56 -17.67
N PRO A 151 17.70 22.55 -17.96
CA PRO A 151 17.69 21.26 -17.26
C PRO A 151 17.64 21.38 -15.74
N ASP A 152 18.23 22.44 -15.17
CA ASP A 152 18.20 22.73 -13.73
C ASP A 152 16.79 23.03 -13.22
N GLU A 153 15.99 23.82 -13.97
CA GLU A 153 14.60 24.14 -13.60
C GLU A 153 13.71 22.89 -13.65
N LEU A 154 13.96 22.00 -14.62
CA LEU A 154 13.25 20.72 -14.73
C LEU A 154 13.61 19.79 -13.56
N ALA A 155 14.89 19.72 -13.18
CA ALA A 155 15.34 18.92 -12.05
C ALA A 155 14.77 19.43 -10.73
N GLU A 156 14.74 20.75 -10.52
CA GLU A 156 14.12 21.37 -9.35
C GLU A 156 12.61 21.08 -9.30
N GLY A 157 11.90 21.29 -10.41
CA GLY A 157 10.47 20.98 -10.51
C GLY A 157 10.16 19.52 -10.22
N LEU A 158 10.96 18.59 -10.76
CA LEU A 158 10.81 17.16 -10.52
C LEU A 158 11.05 16.80 -9.06
N SER A 159 12.08 17.39 -8.43
CA SER A 159 12.39 17.12 -7.02
C SER A 159 11.25 17.53 -6.08
N ARG A 160 10.65 18.71 -6.31
CA ARG A 160 9.49 19.21 -5.56
C ARG A 160 8.26 18.34 -5.79
N TRP A 161 8.03 17.93 -7.04
CA TRP A 161 6.94 17.02 -7.37
C TRP A 161 7.09 15.66 -6.67
N ILE A 162 8.31 15.09 -6.65
CA ILE A 162 8.60 13.84 -5.95
C ILE A 162 8.31 14.01 -4.46
N GLU A 163 8.82 15.08 -3.84
CA GLU A 163 8.61 15.36 -2.42
C GLU A 163 7.11 15.47 -2.08
N ALA A 164 6.35 16.25 -2.85
CA ALA A 164 4.91 16.39 -2.66
C ALA A 164 4.15 15.06 -2.87
N SER A 165 4.52 14.29 -3.89
CA SER A 165 3.88 13.00 -4.19
C SER A 165 4.12 11.95 -3.11
N THR A 166 5.25 12.04 -2.40
CA THR A 166 5.64 11.05 -1.37
C THR A 166 4.63 10.99 -0.23
N SER A 167 4.01 12.12 0.12
CA SER A 167 3.01 12.21 1.18
C SER A 167 1.79 11.31 0.97
N PHE A 168 1.42 11.04 -0.28
CA PHE A 168 0.19 10.29 -0.61
C PHE A 168 0.39 9.13 -1.58
N PHE A 169 1.63 8.85 -1.97
CA PHE A 169 2.01 7.71 -2.82
C PHE A 169 1.49 6.37 -2.27
N TYR A 170 1.51 6.18 -0.95
CA TYR A 170 0.97 4.98 -0.32
C TYR A 170 -0.54 4.83 -0.57
N VAL A 171 -1.30 5.93 -0.54
CA VAL A 171 -2.75 5.91 -0.83
C VAL A 171 -2.97 5.51 -2.29
N GLU A 172 -2.14 5.98 -3.21
CA GLU A 172 -2.22 5.65 -4.63
C GLU A 172 -2.01 4.15 -4.89
N ILE A 173 -0.90 3.58 -4.38
CA ILE A 173 -0.61 2.14 -4.52
C ILE A 173 -1.75 1.32 -3.94
N ILE A 174 -2.21 1.66 -2.74
CA ILE A 174 -3.24 0.86 -2.05
C ILE A 174 -4.60 1.00 -2.76
N SER A 175 -4.90 2.17 -3.32
CA SER A 175 -6.08 2.38 -4.17
C SER A 175 -6.03 1.47 -5.40
N LEU A 176 -4.88 1.34 -6.06
CA LEU A 176 -4.69 0.41 -7.18
C LEU A 176 -4.92 -1.04 -6.75
N VAL A 177 -4.34 -1.47 -5.63
CA VAL A 177 -4.55 -2.84 -5.10
C VAL A 177 -6.04 -3.10 -4.83
N LEU A 178 -6.76 -2.12 -4.26
CA LEU A 178 -8.20 -2.25 -4.01
C LEU A 178 -9.00 -2.34 -5.32
N VAL A 179 -8.67 -1.51 -6.31
CA VAL A 179 -9.30 -1.54 -7.66
C VAL A 179 -9.09 -2.91 -8.32
N PHE A 180 -7.86 -3.43 -8.32
CA PHE A 180 -7.56 -4.76 -8.86
C PHE A 180 -8.25 -5.89 -8.09
N SER A 181 -8.38 -5.75 -6.77
CA SER A 181 -9.11 -6.73 -5.94
C SER A 181 -10.61 -6.77 -6.29
N CYS A 182 -11.17 -5.69 -6.84
CA CYS A 182 -12.57 -5.63 -7.26
C CYS A 182 -12.78 -5.98 -8.75
N TRP A 183 -11.74 -5.87 -9.58
CA TRP A 183 -11.85 -5.95 -11.05
C TRP A 183 -12.54 -7.21 -11.58
N ALA A 184 -12.29 -8.36 -10.96
CA ALA A 184 -12.81 -9.65 -11.45
C ALA A 184 -14.34 -9.83 -11.24
N HIS A 185 -14.94 -9.17 -10.23
CA HIS A 185 -16.29 -9.51 -9.75
C HIS A 185 -17.20 -8.29 -9.50
N TRP A 186 -16.88 -7.13 -10.08
CA TRP A 186 -17.56 -5.87 -9.77
C TRP A 186 -19.02 -5.75 -10.28
N VAL A 187 -19.47 -6.58 -11.22
CA VAL A 187 -20.76 -6.40 -11.89
C VAL A 187 -21.95 -6.75 -11.00
N ASP A 188 -21.84 -7.79 -10.17
CA ASP A 188 -23.00 -8.44 -9.56
C ASP A 188 -23.33 -7.93 -8.14
N TRP A 189 -22.37 -7.36 -7.42
CA TRP A 189 -22.55 -7.02 -6.00
C TRP A 189 -22.44 -5.51 -5.72
N ILE A 190 -23.45 -4.96 -5.02
CA ILE A 190 -23.49 -3.54 -4.64
C ILE A 190 -22.26 -3.13 -3.81
N TYR A 191 -21.82 -4.00 -2.91
CA TYR A 191 -20.65 -3.75 -2.07
C TYR A 191 -19.33 -3.79 -2.84
N MET A 192 -19.22 -4.63 -3.88
CA MET A 192 -18.04 -4.62 -4.78
C MET A 192 -17.95 -3.30 -5.54
N LYS A 193 -19.09 -2.78 -6.04
CA LYS A 193 -19.14 -1.46 -6.70
C LYS A 193 -18.72 -0.35 -5.75
N TYR A 194 -19.18 -0.42 -4.50
CA TYR A 194 -18.77 0.53 -3.47
C TYR A 194 -17.26 0.44 -3.18
N ALA A 195 -16.71 -0.75 -2.96
CA ALA A 195 -15.28 -0.95 -2.74
C ALA A 195 -14.43 -0.45 -3.92
N LEU A 196 -14.85 -0.76 -5.16
CA LEU A 196 -14.23 -0.23 -6.37
C LEU A 196 -14.28 1.30 -6.40
N SER A 197 -15.40 1.91 -6.01
CA SER A 197 -15.53 3.37 -5.94
C SER A 197 -14.59 3.98 -4.89
N VAL A 198 -14.38 3.32 -3.75
CA VAL A 198 -13.47 3.80 -2.70
C VAL A 198 -12.04 3.91 -3.25
N GLY A 199 -11.57 2.86 -3.92
CA GLY A 199 -10.25 2.86 -4.58
C GLY A 199 -10.18 3.83 -5.76
N ALA A 200 -11.15 3.82 -6.66
CA ALA A 200 -11.13 4.64 -7.88
C ALA A 200 -11.21 6.15 -7.59
N VAL A 201 -12.06 6.59 -6.66
CA VAL A 201 -12.16 8.01 -6.27
C VAL A 201 -10.86 8.48 -5.63
N SER A 202 -10.29 7.66 -4.74
CA SER A 202 -9.02 7.98 -4.07
C SER A 202 -7.86 8.08 -5.07
N LEU A 203 -7.76 7.12 -5.99
CA LEU A 203 -6.78 7.13 -7.06
C LEU A 203 -6.95 8.37 -7.96
N GLY A 204 -8.18 8.69 -8.35
CA GLY A 204 -8.49 9.87 -9.15
C GLY A 204 -8.07 11.17 -8.46
N ILE A 205 -8.33 11.30 -7.16
CA ILE A 205 -7.87 12.45 -6.36
C ILE A 205 -6.34 12.51 -6.33
N CYS A 206 -5.64 11.42 -6.04
CA CYS A 206 -4.17 11.39 -6.03
C CYS A 206 -3.56 11.82 -7.38
N VAL A 207 -4.09 11.29 -8.49
CA VAL A 207 -3.63 11.64 -9.85
C VAL A 207 -3.91 13.11 -10.17
N ILE A 208 -5.08 13.64 -9.77
CA ILE A 208 -5.41 15.06 -9.95
C ILE A 208 -4.45 15.93 -9.14
N LEU A 209 -4.16 15.59 -7.88
CA LEU A 209 -3.23 16.35 -7.04
C LEU A 209 -1.80 16.33 -7.63
N GLN A 210 -1.32 15.18 -8.11
CA GLN A 210 -0.02 15.08 -8.79
C GLN A 210 0.03 15.91 -10.07
N THR A 211 -1.03 15.85 -10.88
CA THR A 211 -1.11 16.59 -12.14
C THR A 211 -1.14 18.10 -11.86
N MET A 212 -1.91 18.54 -10.87
CA MET A 212 -1.99 19.95 -10.50
C MET A 212 -0.67 20.49 -9.94
N GLU A 213 0.03 19.72 -9.10
CA GLU A 213 1.34 20.12 -8.60
C GLU A 213 2.40 20.16 -9.71
N PHE A 214 2.34 19.21 -10.65
CA PHE A 214 3.22 19.21 -11.82
C PHE A 214 2.95 20.42 -12.74
N MET A 215 1.68 20.77 -12.97
CA MET A 215 1.31 21.92 -13.80
C MET A 215 1.57 23.26 -13.12
N PHE A 216 1.40 23.33 -11.80
CA PHE A 216 1.52 24.54 -11.00
C PHE A 216 2.32 24.25 -9.73
N PRO A 217 3.67 24.32 -9.78
CA PRO A 217 4.52 24.03 -8.63
C PRO A 217 4.16 24.92 -7.43
N GLY A 218 3.96 24.30 -6.26
CA GLY A 218 3.54 24.97 -5.03
C GLY A 218 2.02 25.12 -4.86
N TRP A 219 1.21 24.52 -5.75
CA TRP A 219 -0.25 24.58 -5.65
C TRP A 219 -0.79 23.83 -4.43
N LEU A 220 -0.23 22.66 -4.10
CA LEU A 220 -0.61 21.88 -2.90
C LEU A 220 -0.41 22.67 -1.59
N GLY A 221 0.67 23.47 -1.54
CA GLY A 221 1.02 24.33 -0.41
C GLY A 221 0.19 25.61 -0.32
N LYS A 222 -0.66 25.90 -1.31
CA LYS A 222 -1.47 27.12 -1.31
C LYS A 222 -2.47 27.09 -0.15
N VAL A 223 -2.37 28.10 0.70
CA VAL A 223 -3.29 28.29 1.83
C VAL A 223 -4.65 28.74 1.29
N ILE A 224 -5.67 27.89 1.42
CA ILE A 224 -7.04 28.21 1.01
C ILE A 224 -7.75 28.99 2.11
N VAL A 225 -7.63 28.51 3.35
CA VAL A 225 -8.27 29.13 4.51
C VAL A 225 -7.24 30.01 5.20
N LYS A 226 -7.54 31.32 5.26
CA LYS A 226 -6.66 32.32 5.85
C LYS A 226 -6.28 31.91 7.28
N GLU A 227 -4.98 31.92 7.53
CA GLU A 227 -4.41 31.69 8.84
C GLU A 227 -4.98 32.69 9.86
N ARG A 228 -5.31 32.18 11.05
CA ARG A 228 -5.81 33.03 12.13
C ARG A 228 -4.66 33.87 12.67
N SER A 229 -4.98 35.01 13.29
CA SER A 229 -3.99 35.99 13.78
C SER A 229 -3.02 35.45 14.84
N ASP A 230 -3.28 34.26 15.38
CA ASP A 230 -2.45 33.56 16.36
C ASP A 230 -1.39 32.64 15.71
N GLY A 231 -1.30 32.62 14.38
CA GLY A 231 -0.39 31.71 13.65
C GLY A 231 -0.88 30.26 13.64
N SER A 232 -2.15 30.02 13.98
CA SER A 232 -2.80 28.72 13.88
C SER A 232 -3.88 28.73 12.79
N GLY A 233 -4.13 27.59 12.16
CA GLY A 233 -5.31 27.43 11.30
C GLY A 233 -5.14 27.71 9.80
N GLY A 234 -3.92 27.71 9.26
CA GLY A 234 -3.72 27.59 7.81
C GLY A 234 -4.12 26.19 7.31
N HIS A 235 -5.19 26.09 6.51
CA HIS A 235 -5.54 24.85 5.81
C HIS A 235 -5.05 24.93 4.36
N THR A 236 -4.06 24.09 4.04
CA THR A 236 -3.55 23.87 2.68
C THR A 236 -4.49 22.94 1.92
N VAL A 237 -4.41 22.98 0.59
CA VAL A 237 -5.14 22.05 -0.28
C VAL A 237 -4.84 20.59 0.11
N GLU A 238 -3.56 20.31 0.36
CA GLU A 238 -3.09 18.99 0.78
C GLU A 238 -3.80 18.50 2.05
N LYS A 239 -3.87 19.34 3.09
CA LYS A 239 -4.53 18.98 4.36
C LYS A 239 -6.03 18.75 4.19
N ILE A 240 -6.69 19.53 3.33
CA ILE A 240 -8.12 19.34 3.06
C ILE A 240 -8.34 18.00 2.34
N ALA A 241 -7.52 17.69 1.34
CA ALA A 241 -7.59 16.43 0.62
C ALA A 241 -7.29 15.22 1.51
N SER A 242 -6.28 15.31 2.39
CA SER A 242 -5.92 14.22 3.30
C SER A 242 -7.02 13.94 4.33
N VAL A 243 -7.65 14.97 4.90
CA VAL A 243 -8.81 14.83 5.80
C VAL A 243 -10.00 14.21 5.08
N PHE A 244 -10.30 14.67 3.86
CA PHE A 244 -11.38 14.08 3.05
C PHE A 244 -11.14 12.59 2.81
N LEU A 245 -9.93 12.23 2.36
CA LEU A 245 -9.56 10.85 2.10
C LEU A 245 -9.55 10.01 3.39
N LEU A 246 -9.13 10.56 4.53
CA LEU A 246 -9.22 9.86 5.81
C LEU A 246 -10.67 9.49 6.15
N VAL A 247 -11.61 10.45 6.05
CA VAL A 247 -13.03 10.17 6.31
C VAL A 247 -13.58 9.15 5.31
N TRP A 248 -13.25 9.32 4.03
CA TRP A 248 -13.65 8.42 2.94
C TRP A 248 -13.17 6.98 3.17
N TRP A 249 -11.90 6.79 3.52
CA TRP A 249 -11.32 5.49 3.81
C TRP A 249 -11.77 4.92 5.16
N SER A 250 -12.09 5.75 6.15
CA SER A 250 -12.64 5.28 7.44
C SER A 250 -14.00 4.60 7.23
N ILE A 251 -14.90 5.27 6.51
CA ILE A 251 -16.23 4.74 6.18
C ILE A 251 -16.07 3.55 5.22
N GLY A 252 -15.24 3.72 4.19
CA GLY A 252 -14.94 2.70 3.19
C GLY A 252 -14.45 1.40 3.83
N ALA A 253 -13.39 1.45 4.63
CA ALA A 253 -12.81 0.31 5.31
C ALA A 253 -13.82 -0.38 6.25
N GLY A 254 -14.59 0.39 7.02
CA GLY A 254 -15.65 -0.15 7.88
C GLY A 254 -16.70 -0.93 7.09
N ILE A 255 -17.30 -0.32 6.07
CA ILE A 255 -18.33 -0.99 5.27
C ILE A 255 -17.75 -2.19 4.52
N ILE A 256 -16.62 -2.04 3.83
CA ILE A 256 -16.11 -3.10 2.94
C ILE A 256 -15.57 -4.31 3.69
N THR A 257 -15.20 -4.16 4.96
CA THR A 257 -14.69 -5.27 5.79
C THR A 257 -15.72 -5.84 6.76
N PHE A 258 -16.70 -5.07 7.24
CA PHE A 258 -17.74 -5.61 8.14
C PHE A 258 -19.00 -6.04 7.40
N HIS A 259 -19.42 -5.33 6.35
CA HIS A 259 -20.56 -5.71 5.52
C HIS A 259 -20.16 -6.49 4.26
N GLY A 260 -18.91 -6.39 3.85
CA GLY A 260 -18.37 -7.04 2.65
C GLY A 260 -18.08 -6.03 1.54
N PRO A 261 -17.37 -6.45 0.48
CA PRO A 261 -17.15 -7.85 0.09
C PRO A 261 -15.99 -8.52 0.81
N PHE A 262 -15.12 -7.77 1.48
CA PHE A 262 -13.89 -8.27 2.07
C PHE A 262 -14.09 -8.59 3.55
N VAL A 263 -15.05 -9.45 3.90
CA VAL A 263 -15.23 -9.90 5.30
C VAL A 263 -14.13 -10.87 5.72
N ALA A 264 -13.68 -11.70 4.79
CA ALA A 264 -12.54 -12.58 4.97
C ALA A 264 -11.23 -11.86 4.60
N THR A 265 -10.15 -12.23 5.30
CA THR A 265 -8.80 -11.73 5.02
C THR A 265 -8.39 -12.09 3.58
N SER A 266 -8.15 -11.06 2.79
CA SER A 266 -7.84 -11.10 1.36
C SER A 266 -7.08 -9.84 0.97
N ASN A 267 -6.58 -9.76 -0.27
CA ASN A 267 -5.89 -8.55 -0.74
C ASN A 267 -6.75 -7.28 -0.60
N GLY A 268 -8.06 -7.38 -0.86
CA GLY A 268 -8.99 -6.26 -0.67
C GLY A 268 -9.18 -5.89 0.80
N TRP A 269 -9.15 -6.86 1.72
CA TRP A 269 -9.18 -6.61 3.17
C TRP A 269 -7.93 -5.84 3.60
N PHE A 270 -6.75 -6.26 3.16
CA PHE A 270 -5.50 -5.55 3.49
C PHE A 270 -5.43 -4.17 2.84
N ALA A 271 -5.92 -4.02 1.61
CA ALA A 271 -5.99 -2.73 0.95
C ALA A 271 -6.96 -1.77 1.67
N ALA A 272 -8.09 -2.26 2.16
CA ALA A 272 -9.05 -1.48 2.95
C ALA A 272 -8.39 -0.81 4.16
N TRP A 273 -7.75 -1.61 5.01
CA TRP A 273 -7.08 -1.11 6.22
C TRP A 273 -5.80 -0.35 5.89
N GLY A 274 -5.04 -0.79 4.88
CA GLY A 274 -3.85 -0.10 4.40
C GLY A 274 -4.16 1.31 3.94
N GLY A 275 -5.25 1.51 3.18
CA GLY A 275 -5.65 2.83 2.71
C GLY A 275 -6.11 3.74 3.84
N TYR A 276 -6.81 3.17 4.82
CA TYR A 276 -7.13 3.88 6.07
C TYR A 276 -5.87 4.32 6.83
N PHE A 277 -4.90 3.43 7.04
CA PHE A 277 -3.66 3.81 7.74
C PHE A 277 -2.80 4.79 6.93
N ALA A 278 -2.74 4.64 5.61
CA ALA A 278 -2.01 5.56 4.74
C ALA A 278 -2.62 6.97 4.78
N THR A 279 -3.95 7.08 4.74
CA THR A 279 -4.64 8.37 4.86
C THR A 279 -4.57 8.95 6.28
N LEU A 280 -4.58 8.10 7.32
CA LEU A 280 -4.37 8.52 8.70
C LEU A 280 -2.97 9.10 8.90
N HIS A 281 -1.94 8.40 8.39
CA HIS A 281 -0.55 8.86 8.40
C HIS A 281 -0.40 10.22 7.70
N TRP A 282 -0.95 10.32 6.49
CA TRP A 282 -0.91 11.56 5.70
C TRP A 282 -1.66 12.70 6.40
N CYS A 283 -2.84 12.45 6.96
CA CYS A 283 -3.66 13.47 7.63
C CYS A 283 -3.02 13.97 8.93
N LEU A 284 -2.43 13.08 9.73
CA LEU A 284 -1.83 13.44 11.00
C LEU A 284 -0.44 14.07 10.82
N GLY A 285 0.18 13.94 9.64
CA GLY A 285 1.55 14.39 9.40
C GLY A 285 2.49 13.77 10.41
N ILE A 286 2.32 12.47 10.71
CA ILE A 286 3.16 11.77 11.68
C ILE A 286 4.59 11.91 11.20
N ASP A 287 5.41 12.63 11.98
CA ASP A 287 6.80 12.85 11.67
C ASP A 287 7.52 11.50 11.63
N THR A 288 7.74 10.99 10.42
CA THR A 288 8.56 9.80 10.19
C THR A 288 10.04 10.11 10.38
N SER A 289 10.41 11.30 10.85
CA SER A 289 11.79 11.70 11.16
C SER A 289 12.47 10.68 12.06
N TYR A 290 11.82 10.27 13.15
CA TYR A 290 12.32 9.18 14.00
C TYR A 290 12.59 7.90 13.22
N TYR A 291 11.73 7.58 12.24
CA TYR A 291 11.89 6.39 11.41
C TYR A 291 12.98 6.56 10.34
N ASN A 292 13.19 7.78 9.85
CA ASN A 292 14.20 8.14 8.87
C ASN A 292 15.60 8.21 9.47
N ASP A 293 15.70 8.55 10.76
CA ASP A 293 16.96 8.56 11.53
C ASP A 293 17.45 7.13 11.83
N LEU A 294 16.57 6.13 11.75
CA LEU A 294 16.97 4.73 11.87
C LEU A 294 17.76 4.34 10.61
N SER A 295 18.84 3.57 10.82
CA SER A 295 19.55 2.94 9.71
C SER A 295 18.59 2.15 8.82
N GLU A 296 18.86 2.12 7.51
CA GLU A 296 18.01 1.43 6.53
C GLU A 296 17.71 -0.02 6.95
N CYS A 297 18.73 -0.72 7.46
CA CYS A 297 18.58 -2.09 7.96
C CYS A 297 17.58 -2.17 9.13
N ARG A 298 17.66 -1.25 10.09
CA ARG A 298 16.76 -1.21 11.26
C ARG A 298 15.32 -0.89 10.84
N ARG A 299 15.13 -0.02 9.85
CA ARG A 299 13.81 0.26 9.24
C ARG A 299 13.18 -0.99 8.66
N TYR A 300 13.91 -1.72 7.81
CA TYR A 300 13.41 -2.96 7.20
C TYR A 300 13.04 -4.02 8.25
N MET A 301 13.84 -4.14 9.32
CA MET A 301 13.53 -5.07 10.42
C MET A 301 12.23 -4.71 11.14
N LYS A 302 11.99 -3.42 11.43
CA LYS A 302 10.75 -2.97 12.07
C LYS A 302 9.52 -3.19 11.19
N PHE A 303 9.64 -2.95 9.87
CA PHE A 303 8.57 -3.31 8.94
C PHE A 303 8.32 -4.82 8.92
N LEU A 304 9.38 -5.63 8.87
CA LEU A 304 9.24 -7.08 8.81
C LEU A 304 8.65 -7.65 10.13
N GLN A 305 8.94 -7.06 11.29
CA GLN A 305 8.27 -7.36 12.56
C GLN A 305 6.76 -7.07 12.48
N PHE A 306 6.39 -5.89 11.98
CA PHE A 306 5.00 -5.50 11.83
C PHE A 306 4.22 -6.45 10.89
N TRP A 307 4.79 -6.77 9.73
CA TRP A 307 4.18 -7.72 8.79
C TRP A 307 4.10 -9.14 9.36
N SER A 308 5.11 -9.57 10.14
CA SER A 308 5.09 -10.86 10.84
C SER A 308 3.93 -10.94 11.83
N PHE A 309 3.70 -9.87 12.59
CA PHE A 309 2.56 -9.77 13.50
C PHE A 309 1.23 -9.88 12.74
N ILE A 310 1.05 -9.12 11.66
CA ILE A 310 -0.17 -9.20 10.83
C ILE A 310 -0.39 -10.62 10.30
N LEU A 311 0.67 -11.28 9.79
CA LEU A 311 0.58 -12.63 9.22
C LEU A 311 0.07 -13.66 10.24
N ILE A 312 0.51 -13.55 11.50
CA ILE A 312 0.03 -14.42 12.59
C ILE A 312 -1.48 -14.26 12.77
N PHE A 313 -1.96 -13.02 12.91
CA PHE A 313 -3.39 -12.75 13.14
C PHE A 313 -4.26 -13.12 11.94
N ALA A 314 -3.80 -12.84 10.73
CA ALA A 314 -4.49 -13.20 9.50
C ALA A 314 -4.70 -14.72 9.34
N SER A 315 -3.85 -15.51 9.99
CA SER A 315 -3.87 -16.97 9.92
C SER A 315 -4.73 -17.64 11.01
N ILE A 316 -5.23 -16.89 12.00
CA ILE A 316 -6.05 -17.43 13.09
C ILE A 316 -7.39 -17.98 12.57
N ALA A 317 -8.09 -17.22 11.73
CA ALA A 317 -9.41 -17.62 11.24
C ALA A 317 -9.36 -18.92 10.41
N PRO A 318 -8.45 -19.07 9.43
CA PRO A 318 -8.31 -20.33 8.69
C PRO A 318 -7.96 -21.54 9.59
N LEU A 319 -7.20 -21.33 10.67
CA LEU A 319 -6.85 -22.41 11.61
C LEU A 319 -8.02 -22.80 12.54
N ARG A 320 -8.90 -21.84 12.86
CA ARG A 320 -10.06 -22.07 13.73
C ARG A 320 -11.17 -22.85 13.02
N TYR A 321 -11.38 -22.60 11.73
CA TYR A 321 -12.48 -23.17 10.96
C TYR A 321 -11.98 -24.18 9.91
N LYS A 322 -11.32 -25.25 10.37
CA LYS A 322 -10.65 -26.24 9.50
C LYS A 322 -11.57 -26.86 8.46
N ASP A 323 -12.83 -27.11 8.81
CA ASP A 323 -13.82 -27.75 7.92
C ASP A 323 -14.26 -26.83 6.78
N LEU A 324 -14.15 -25.51 6.96
CA LEU A 324 -14.58 -24.49 6.00
C LEU A 324 -13.46 -24.05 5.05
N TRP A 325 -12.20 -24.31 5.38
CA TRP A 325 -11.03 -23.76 4.68
C TRP A 325 -10.17 -24.89 4.09
N PRO A 326 -10.47 -25.34 2.85
CA PRO A 326 -9.57 -26.25 2.14
C PRO A 326 -8.22 -25.56 1.96
N GLY A 327 -7.14 -26.19 2.43
CA GLY A 327 -5.79 -25.58 2.41
C GLY A 327 -5.36 -24.89 3.72
N TYR A 328 -6.04 -25.13 4.85
CA TYR A 328 -5.63 -24.59 6.17
C TYR A 328 -4.18 -24.94 6.57
N GLY A 329 -3.58 -25.98 5.97
CA GLY A 329 -2.19 -26.36 6.20
C GLY A 329 -1.20 -25.21 5.96
N GLY A 330 -1.45 -24.38 4.94
CA GLY A 330 -0.64 -23.19 4.67
C GLY A 330 -0.72 -22.13 5.77
N ALA A 331 -1.86 -22.04 6.48
CA ALA A 331 -2.04 -21.11 7.59
C ALA A 331 -1.14 -21.47 8.78
N GLY A 332 -0.93 -22.76 9.04
CA GLY A 332 -0.01 -23.22 10.09
C GLY A 332 1.44 -22.80 9.81
N LEU A 333 1.89 -22.96 8.56
CA LEU A 333 3.20 -22.48 8.13
C LEU A 333 3.30 -20.96 8.25
N ALA A 334 2.27 -20.21 7.85
CA ALA A 334 2.23 -18.76 7.97
C ALA A 334 2.38 -18.28 9.43
N VAL A 335 1.68 -18.92 10.38
CA VAL A 335 1.84 -18.63 11.81
C VAL A 335 3.26 -18.95 12.28
N ALA A 336 3.80 -20.12 11.92
CA ALA A 336 5.14 -20.52 12.33
C ALA A 336 6.21 -19.55 11.80
N THR A 337 6.13 -19.16 10.52
CA THR A 337 7.01 -18.19 9.89
C THR A 337 6.88 -16.81 10.54
N GLY A 338 5.65 -16.33 10.72
CA GLY A 338 5.39 -15.04 11.37
C GLY A 338 5.96 -15.00 12.79
N ALA A 339 5.67 -16.02 13.61
CA ALA A 339 6.16 -16.08 14.99
C ALA A 339 7.69 -16.18 15.05
N THR A 340 8.30 -17.05 14.23
CA THR A 340 9.76 -17.23 14.20
C THR A 340 10.45 -15.95 13.76
N THR A 341 9.95 -15.30 12.71
CA THR A 341 10.51 -14.04 12.21
C THR A 341 10.36 -12.93 13.25
N LEU A 342 9.19 -12.83 13.90
CA LEU A 342 8.94 -11.82 14.92
C LEU A 342 9.91 -11.96 16.09
N ILE A 343 10.06 -13.18 16.64
CA ILE A 343 10.96 -13.44 17.77
C ILE A 343 12.42 -13.21 17.37
N ALA A 344 12.86 -13.75 16.22
CA ALA A 344 14.23 -13.60 15.74
C ALA A 344 14.58 -12.12 15.51
N LEU A 345 13.71 -11.35 14.86
CA LEU A 345 13.94 -9.93 14.62
C LEU A 345 13.87 -9.11 15.90
N MET A 346 12.98 -9.43 16.85
CA MET A 346 12.93 -8.76 18.15
C MET A 346 14.26 -8.94 18.89
N TYR A 347 14.79 -10.17 18.89
CA TYR A 347 16.09 -10.47 19.49
C TYR A 347 17.25 -9.75 18.79
N VAL A 348 17.31 -9.80 17.46
CA VAL A 348 18.34 -9.09 16.67
C VAL A 348 18.26 -7.57 16.85
N THR A 349 17.06 -7.02 17.02
CA THR A 349 16.90 -5.59 17.28
C THR A 349 17.47 -5.20 18.65
N GLN A 350 17.35 -6.06 19.66
CA GLN A 350 17.92 -5.82 20.99
C GLN A 350 19.45 -5.87 20.98
N LEU A 351 20.04 -6.69 20.12
CA LEU A 351 21.49 -6.86 19.98
C LEU A 351 22.09 -6.03 18.83
N TYR A 352 21.34 -5.12 18.23
CA TYR A 352 21.73 -4.47 16.98
C TYR A 352 23.10 -3.77 17.08
N ASP A 353 23.38 -3.12 18.22
CA ASP A 353 24.60 -2.34 18.39
C ASP A 353 25.84 -3.24 18.61
N ASP A 354 25.64 -4.48 19.04
CA ASP A 354 26.70 -5.47 19.30
C ASP A 354 26.93 -6.45 18.13
N LEU A 355 26.03 -6.47 17.14
CA LEU A 355 26.04 -7.47 16.06
C LEU A 355 26.87 -7.02 14.86
N SER A 356 27.65 -7.92 14.28
CA SER A 356 28.38 -7.62 13.04
C SER A 356 27.41 -7.44 11.86
N ARG A 357 27.78 -6.55 10.92
CA ARG A 357 26.97 -6.28 9.72
C ARG A 357 26.73 -7.53 8.87
N ASP A 358 27.67 -8.47 8.88
CA ASP A 358 27.55 -9.72 8.12
C ASP A 358 26.47 -10.63 8.69
N ILE A 359 26.37 -10.73 10.03
CA ILE A 359 25.30 -11.51 10.67
C ILE A 359 23.93 -10.90 10.36
N MET A 360 23.81 -9.57 10.36
CA MET A 360 22.56 -8.91 9.96
C MET A 360 22.19 -9.23 8.51
N ARG A 361 23.15 -9.13 7.57
CA ARG A 361 22.91 -9.46 6.15
C ARG A 361 22.46 -10.90 5.97
N MET A 362 23.14 -11.84 6.64
CA MET A 362 22.77 -13.26 6.60
C MET A 362 21.36 -13.49 7.18
N THR A 363 21.04 -12.85 8.30
CA THR A 363 19.71 -12.94 8.92
C THR A 363 18.62 -12.43 7.98
N MET A 364 18.86 -11.30 7.30
CA MET A 364 17.93 -10.74 6.32
C MET A 364 17.76 -11.65 5.09
N MET A 365 18.83 -12.26 4.58
CA MET A 365 18.74 -13.22 3.47
C MET A 365 17.94 -14.47 3.87
N LEU A 366 18.18 -15.02 5.06
CA LEU A 366 17.42 -16.17 5.58
C LEU A 366 15.95 -15.81 5.80
N GLY A 367 15.69 -14.64 6.37
CA GLY A 367 14.34 -14.10 6.53
C GLY A 367 13.62 -13.95 5.20
N PHE A 368 14.29 -13.41 4.18
CA PHE A 368 13.72 -13.28 2.83
C PHE A 368 13.35 -14.63 2.21
N ILE A 369 14.24 -15.62 2.28
CA ILE A 369 13.97 -16.96 1.75
C ILE A 369 12.77 -17.59 2.48
N LEU A 370 12.74 -17.50 3.82
CA LEU A 370 11.62 -17.99 4.62
C LEU A 370 10.30 -17.34 4.22
N TRP A 371 10.29 -16.02 4.02
CA TRP A 371 9.13 -15.27 3.57
C TRP A 371 8.70 -15.61 2.15
N ALA A 372 9.65 -15.74 1.21
CA ALA A 372 9.36 -16.11 -0.17
C ALA A 372 8.71 -17.51 -0.27
N VAL A 373 9.23 -18.48 0.48
CA VAL A 373 8.64 -19.82 0.57
C VAL A 373 7.24 -19.75 1.18
N THR A 374 7.08 -19.01 2.27
CA THR A 374 5.79 -18.87 2.96
C THR A 374 4.76 -18.19 2.07
N ALA A 375 5.15 -17.14 1.35
CA ALA A 375 4.30 -16.46 0.38
C ALA A 375 3.89 -17.39 -0.77
N GLY A 376 4.82 -18.19 -1.30
CA GLY A 376 4.51 -19.20 -2.32
C GLY A 376 3.50 -20.23 -1.83
N VAL A 377 3.70 -20.80 -0.64
CA VAL A 377 2.75 -21.76 -0.04
C VAL A 377 1.40 -21.09 0.21
N CYS A 378 1.39 -19.89 0.79
CA CYS A 378 0.16 -19.15 1.10
C CYS A 378 -0.64 -18.80 -0.16
N THR A 379 0.05 -18.53 -1.27
CA THR A 379 -0.57 -18.13 -2.54
C THR A 379 -1.08 -19.33 -3.34
N PHE A 380 -0.29 -20.40 -3.45
CA PHE A 380 -0.61 -21.53 -4.35
C PHE A 380 -1.29 -22.71 -3.66
N TYR A 381 -1.14 -22.85 -2.34
CA TYR A 381 -1.69 -23.97 -1.58
C TYR A 381 -2.33 -23.54 -0.26
N GLY A 382 -2.41 -22.24 -0.03
CA GLY A 382 -2.72 -21.68 1.27
C GLY A 382 -4.18 -21.31 1.45
N PRO A 383 -4.53 -20.88 2.67
CA PRO A 383 -5.90 -20.54 3.03
C PRO A 383 -6.46 -19.38 2.19
N PHE A 384 -5.61 -18.52 1.62
CA PHE A 384 -6.01 -17.30 0.94
C PHE A 384 -6.50 -17.49 -0.50
N LEU A 385 -6.57 -18.73 -1.00
CA LEU A 385 -7.18 -19.06 -2.29
C LEU A 385 -8.71 -19.03 -2.26
N VAL A 386 -9.32 -19.09 -1.07
CA VAL A 386 -10.74 -19.40 -0.86
C VAL A 386 -11.62 -18.14 -0.85
N THR A 387 -11.39 -17.17 -1.74
CA THR A 387 -12.37 -16.09 -1.94
C THR A 387 -13.51 -16.49 -2.87
N THR A 388 -13.33 -17.50 -3.74
CA THR A 388 -14.32 -17.87 -4.77
C THR A 388 -15.23 -19.05 -4.41
N LEU A 389 -14.86 -19.89 -3.42
CA LEU A 389 -15.61 -21.11 -3.11
C LEU A 389 -16.86 -20.87 -2.26
N PHE A 390 -16.84 -19.91 -1.34
CA PHE A 390 -18.00 -19.59 -0.49
C PHE A 390 -19.22 -19.12 -1.30
N ASP A 391 -18.97 -18.40 -2.39
CA ASP A 391 -20.05 -17.88 -3.22
C ASP A 391 -20.76 -19.00 -3.99
N ASN A 392 -20.04 -20.05 -4.36
CA ASN A 392 -20.59 -21.15 -5.15
C ASN A 392 -21.48 -22.07 -4.29
N GLU A 393 -21.13 -22.28 -3.02
CA GLU A 393 -21.94 -23.10 -2.12
C GLU A 393 -23.18 -22.36 -1.61
N SER A 394 -23.03 -21.07 -1.28
CA SER A 394 -24.16 -20.18 -0.97
C SER A 394 -25.14 -20.08 -2.15
N SER A 395 -24.62 -19.98 -3.37
CA SER A 395 -25.44 -19.98 -4.60
C SER A 395 -26.12 -21.33 -4.84
N LYS A 396 -25.43 -22.45 -4.64
CA LYS A 396 -26.02 -23.80 -4.74
C LYS A 396 -27.13 -24.02 -3.71
N ASN A 397 -26.97 -23.56 -2.47
CA ASN A 397 -28.00 -23.69 -1.45
C ASN A 397 -29.20 -22.79 -1.73
N ARG A 398 -29.00 -21.59 -2.28
CA ARG A 398 -30.10 -20.73 -2.76
C ARG A 398 -30.88 -21.39 -3.90
N LEU A 399 -30.19 -22.00 -4.87
CA LEU A 399 -30.84 -22.73 -5.96
C LEU A 399 -31.61 -23.96 -5.46
N ARG A 400 -31.03 -24.71 -4.52
CA ARG A 400 -31.66 -25.91 -3.95
C ARG A 400 -32.89 -25.61 -3.09
N ASN A 401 -32.97 -24.42 -2.51
CA ASN A 401 -34.15 -23.96 -1.77
C ASN A 401 -35.21 -23.30 -2.66
N ALA A 402 -34.84 -22.93 -3.90
CA ALA A 402 -35.77 -22.37 -4.88
C ALA A 402 -36.44 -23.44 -5.77
N SER A 403 -35.85 -24.64 -5.86
CA SER A 403 -36.42 -25.85 -6.46
C SER A 403 -37.22 -26.65 -5.44
#